data_AF-A0A1G1ZU85-F1
#
_entry.id   AF-A0A1G1ZU85-F1
#
_cell.length_a   1.000
_cell.length_b   1.000
_cell.length_c   1.000
_cell.angle_alpha   90.00
_cell.angle_beta   90.00
_cell.angle_gamma   90.00
#
_symmetry.space_group_name_H-M   'P 1'
#
loop_
_entity.id
_entity.type
_entity.pdbx_description
1 polymer ?
#
loop_
_entity_poly.entity_id
_entity_poly.type
_entity_poly.pdbx_seq_one_letter_code
_entity_poly.pdbx_strand_id
1 'polypeptide(L)'
;MPIFGTLAVIASMTIALVGFPTQIYRNYKRQNCDGIAPVLIYSAFISYLLWTLYAWTKPDLFLIVTDTTGVILTSILILQNIYYKNKALR
;
A
#
# COMPACT_ATOMS: atom_id res chain seq x y z
N MET A 1 -16.31 15.23 14.80
CA MET A 1 -15.30 14.84 13.79
C MET A 1 -15.30 15.91 12.71
N PRO A 2 -14.16 16.58 12.43
CA PRO A 2 -14.10 17.57 11.37
C PRO A 2 -14.34 16.89 10.02
N ILE A 3 -15.12 17.53 9.14
CA ILE A 3 -15.51 17.02 7.82
C ILE A 3 -14.30 16.50 7.02
N PHE A 4 -13.18 17.22 7.08
CA PHE A 4 -11.93 16.84 6.44
C PHE A 4 -11.34 15.51 6.93
N GLY A 5 -11.47 15.21 8.23
CA GLY A 5 -10.99 13.94 8.78
C GLY A 5 -11.78 12.75 8.23
N THR A 6 -13.11 12.91 8.13
CA THR A 6 -13.98 11.86 7.60
C THR A 6 -13.74 11.62 6.10
N LEU A 7 -13.51 12.68 5.33
CA LEU A 7 -13.18 12.57 3.90
C LEU A 7 -11.81 11.90 3.69
N ALA A 8 -10.81 12.26 4.49
CA ALA A 8 -9.49 11.63 4.44
C ALA A 8 -9.57 10.13 4.77
N VAL A 9 -10.34 9.76 5.79
CA VAL A 9 -10.66 8.37 6.18
C VAL A 9 -11.23 7.58 5.00
N ILE A 10 -12.27 8.11 4.35
CA ILE A 10 -12.95 7.44 3.23
C ILE A 10 -12.00 7.28 2.03
N ALA A 11 -11.24 8.32 1.71
CA ALA A 11 -10.27 8.28 0.62
C ALA A 11 -9.17 7.22 0.89
N SER A 12 -8.59 7.24 2.10
CA SER A 12 -7.57 6.28 2.52
C SER A 12 -8.08 4.84 2.52
N MET A 13 -9.30 4.60 3.02
CA MET A 13 -9.91 3.27 2.97
C MET A 13 -10.18 2.79 1.54
N THR A 14 -10.58 3.68 0.64
CA THR A 14 -10.80 3.32 -0.77
C THR A 14 -9.50 2.87 -1.44
N ILE A 15 -8.41 3.61 -1.23
CA ILE A 15 -7.09 3.25 -1.77
C ILE A 15 -6.61 1.91 -1.16
N ALA A 16 -6.73 1.76 0.16
CA ALA A 16 -6.27 0.57 0.86
C ALA A 16 -7.07 -0.68 0.48
N LEU A 17 -8.40 -0.60 0.39
CA LEU A 17 -9.27 -1.76 0.17
C LEU A 17 -9.55 -2.07 -1.29
N VAL A 18 -9.48 -1.07 -2.17
CA VAL A 18 -9.77 -1.24 -3.61
C VAL A 18 -8.51 -1.10 -4.44
N GLY A 19 -7.74 -0.03 -4.23
CA GLY A 19 -6.56 0.29 -5.03
C GLY A 19 -5.50 -0.81 -4.99
N PHE A 20 -4.95 -1.10 -3.80
CA PHE A 20 -3.90 -2.11 -3.67
C PHE A 20 -4.36 -3.53 -4.03
N PRO A 21 -5.53 -4.03 -3.57
CA PRO A 21 -5.95 -5.38 -3.91
C PRO A 21 -6.22 -5.56 -5.41
N THR A 22 -6.81 -4.56 -6.06
CA THR A 22 -6.99 -4.58 -7.53
C THR A 22 -5.65 -4.64 -8.24
N GLN A 23 -4.65 -3.89 -7.77
CA GLN A 23 -3.32 -3.93 -8.35
C GLN A 23 -2.63 -5.28 -8.14
N ILE A 24 -2.67 -5.82 -6.91
CA ILE A 24 -2.12 -7.14 -6.57
C ILE A 24 -2.73 -8.22 -7.47
N TYR A 25 -4.05 -8.18 -7.65
CA TYR A 25 -4.78 -9.12 -8.51
C TYR A 25 -4.38 -8.96 -9.99
N ARG A 26 -4.26 -7.73 -10.48
CA ARG A 26 -3.83 -7.45 -11.86
C ARG A 26 -2.41 -7.93 -12.13
N ASN A 27 -1.47 -7.68 -11.21
CA ASN A 27 -0.10 -8.17 -11.30
C ASN A 27 -0.06 -9.70 -11.33
N TYR A 28 -0.85 -10.35 -10.47
CA TYR A 28 -0.98 -11.80 -10.44
C TYR A 28 -1.53 -12.36 -11.75
N LYS A 29 -2.61 -11.79 -12.28
CA LYS A 29 -3.23 -12.22 -13.54
C LYS A 29 -2.32 -12.01 -14.75
N ARG A 30 -1.58 -10.90 -14.79
CA ARG A 30 -0.67 -10.58 -15.90
C ARG A 30 0.68 -11.28 -15.78
N GLN A 31 1.00 -11.85 -14.62
CA GLN A 31 2.31 -12.43 -14.32
C GLN A 31 3.47 -11.44 -14.54
N ASN A 32 3.19 -10.14 -14.45
CA ASN A 32 4.15 -9.06 -14.56
C ASN A 32 3.70 -7.88 -13.69
N CYS A 33 4.62 -6.97 -13.38
CA CYS A 33 4.33 -5.73 -12.64
C CYS A 33 4.29 -4.50 -13.56
N ASP A 34 4.00 -4.70 -14.85
CA ASP A 34 3.96 -3.62 -15.83
C ASP A 34 2.72 -2.75 -15.61
N GLY A 35 2.97 -1.49 -15.22
CA GLY A 35 1.92 -0.50 -14.93
C GLY A 35 2.13 0.28 -13.64
N ILE A 36 3.10 -0.10 -12.80
CA ILE A 36 3.52 0.72 -11.65
C ILE A 36 5.03 0.81 -11.61
N ALA A 37 5.54 2.04 -11.49
CA ALA A 37 6.96 2.28 -11.26
C ALA A 37 7.38 1.67 -9.90
N PRO A 38 8.42 0.81 -9.85
CA PRO A 38 8.90 0.21 -8.60
C PRO A 38 9.20 1.25 -7.52
N VAL A 39 9.75 2.40 -7.91
CA VAL A 39 10.02 3.55 -7.02
C VAL A 39 8.77 3.99 -6.28
N LEU A 40 7.61 4.02 -6.94
CA LEU A 40 6.34 4.40 -6.31
C LEU A 40 5.94 3.41 -5.22
N ILE A 41 6.13 2.11 -5.45
CA ILE A 41 5.82 1.05 -4.48
C ILE A 41 6.72 1.18 -3.25
N TYR A 42 8.03 1.38 -3.45
CA TYR A 42 8.97 1.55 -2.35
C TYR A 42 8.68 2.83 -1.55
N SER A 43 8.43 3.96 -2.22
CA SER A 43 8.06 5.21 -1.56
C SER A 43 6.76 5.09 -0.77
N ALA A 44 5.75 4.41 -1.33
CA ALA A 44 4.49 4.15 -0.63
C ALA A 44 4.71 3.29 0.62
N PHE A 45 5.50 2.22 0.52
CA PHE A 45 5.84 1.37 1.66
C PHE A 45 6.54 2.15 2.77
N ILE A 46 7.56 2.95 2.44
CA ILE A 46 8.27 3.78 3.41
C ILE A 46 7.32 4.78 4.06
N SER A 47 6.44 5.42 3.28
CA SER A 47 5.44 6.36 3.80
C SER A 47 4.52 5.68 4.81
N TYR A 48 3.89 4.56 4.46
CA TYR A 48 2.99 3.84 5.39
C TYR A 48 3.73 3.33 6.63
N LEU A 49 4.98 2.90 6.49
CA LEU A 49 5.78 2.47 7.62
C LEU A 49 6.05 3.62 8.59
N LEU A 50 6.47 4.79 8.08
CA LEU A 50 6.72 5.97 8.90
C LEU A 50 5.44 6.50 9.55
N TRP A 51 4.32 6.51 8.83
CA TRP A 51 3.03 6.92 9.37
C TRP A 51 2.50 5.95 10.43
N THR A 52 2.68 4.64 10.24
CA THR A 52 2.34 3.64 11.25
C THR A 52 3.17 3.84 12.53
N LEU A 53 4.47 4.10 12.39
CA LEU A 53 5.34 4.40 13.54
C LEU A 53 4.92 5.70 14.24
N TYR A 54 4.55 6.73 13.47
CA TYR A 54 4.02 7.98 14.02
C TYR A 54 2.70 7.76 14.77
N ALA A 55 1.79 6.95 14.22
CA ALA A 55 0.50 6.61 14.83
C ALA A 55 0.64 5.92 16.19
N TRP A 56 1.74 5.21 16.43
CA TRP A 56 2.05 4.65 17.75
C TRP A 56 2.46 5.71 18.78
N THR A 57 3.07 6.82 18.37
CA THR A 57 3.46 7.91 19.28
C THR A 57 2.28 8.79 19.68
N LYS A 58 1.27 8.89 18.82
CA LYS A 58 -0.01 9.55 19.10
C LYS A 58 -1.12 8.56 18.76
N PRO A 59 -1.61 7.76 19.73
CA PRO A 59 -2.47 6.61 19.49
C PRO A 59 -3.80 7.06 18.88
N ASP A 60 -3.78 7.19 17.56
CA ASP A 60 -4.93 7.35 16.69
C ASP A 60 -5.19 5.97 16.09
N LEU A 61 -6.17 5.26 16.66
CA LEU A 61 -6.55 3.92 16.23
C LEU A 61 -6.88 3.86 14.74
N PHE A 62 -7.41 4.95 14.17
CA PHE A 62 -7.74 4.99 12.75
C PHE A 62 -6.47 4.94 11.90
N LEU A 63 -5.51 5.80 12.22
CA LEU A 63 -4.22 5.90 11.53
C LEU A 63 -3.44 4.57 11.63
N ILE A 64 -3.43 3.95 12.82
CA ILE A 64 -2.80 2.65 13.03
C ILE A 64 -3.41 1.59 12.11
N VAL A 65 -4.75 1.48 12.06
CA VAL A 65 -5.42 0.44 11.27
C VAL A 65 -5.21 0.65 9.77
N THR A 66 -5.37 1.88 9.27
CA THR A 66 -5.23 2.15 7.83
C THR A 66 -3.79 1.97 7.36
N ASP A 67 -2.83 2.51 8.10
CA ASP A 67 -1.45 2.53 7.64
C ASP A 67 -0.78 1.17 7.84
N THR A 68 -1.12 0.43 8.90
CA THR A 68 -0.67 -0.97 9.04
C THR A 68 -1.17 -1.82 7.88
N THR A 69 -2.43 -1.64 7.48
CA THR A 69 -2.98 -2.32 6.29
C THR A 69 -2.24 -1.91 5.02
N GLY A 70 -1.91 -0.63 4.87
CA GLY A 70 -1.09 -0.09 3.79
C GLY A 70 0.31 -0.72 3.73
N VAL A 71 0.99 -0.89 4.86
CA VAL A 71 2.29 -1.57 4.97
C VAL A 71 2.20 -3.00 4.47
N ILE A 72 1.18 -3.76 4.90
CA ILE A 72 1.01 -5.17 4.51
C ILE A 72 0.81 -5.27 2.99
N LEU A 73 -0.09 -4.46 2.43
CA LEU A 73 -0.42 -4.53 1.00
C LEU A 73 0.72 -4.06 0.11
N THR A 74 1.42 -2.99 0.50
CA THR A 74 2.60 -2.52 -0.23
C THR A 74 3.77 -3.50 -0.14
N SER A 75 3.93 -4.22 0.98
CA SER A 75 4.90 -5.32 1.09
C SER A 75 4.61 -6.45 0.10
N ILE A 76 3.34 -6.84 -0.07
CA ILE A 76 2.94 -7.84 -1.06
C ILE A 76 3.28 -7.37 -2.48
N LEU A 77 3.05 -6.10 -2.79
CA LEU A 77 3.42 -5.52 -4.10
C LEU A 77 4.93 -5.51 -4.33
N ILE A 78 5.75 -5.24 -3.30
CA ILE A 78 7.21 -5.34 -3.38
C ILE A 78 7.62 -6.78 -3.67
N LEU A 79 7.06 -7.76 -2.96
CA LEU A 79 7.34 -9.18 -3.17
C LEU A 79 6.97 -9.63 -4.59
N GLN A 80 5.80 -9.22 -5.09
CA GLN A 80 5.40 -9.47 -6.48
C GLN A 80 6.40 -8.84 -7.47
N ASN A 81 6.81 -7.59 -7.24
CA ASN A 81 7.76 -6.91 -8.11
C ASN A 81 9.11 -7.63 -8.17
N ILE A 82 9.65 -8.08 -7.04
CA ILE A 82 10.90 -8.85 -6.99
C ILE A 82 10.73 -10.20 -7.71
N TYR A 83 9.63 -10.92 -7.41
CA TYR A 83 9.36 -12.23 -7.99
C TYR A 83 9.23 -12.18 -9.52
N TYR A 84 8.40 -11.28 -10.06
CA TYR A 84 8.19 -11.18 -11.50
C TYR A 84 9.41 -10.61 -12.23
N LYS A 85 10.17 -9.69 -11.62
CA LYS A 85 11.44 -9.21 -12.18
C LYS A 85 12.46 -10.35 -12.29
N ASN A 86 12.59 -11.19 -11.27
CA ASN A 86 13.48 -12.35 -11.30
C ASN A 86 13.03 -13.41 -12.31
N LYS A 87 11.72 -13.61 -12.47
CA LYS A 87 11.15 -14.51 -13.47
C LYS A 87 11.42 -14.02 -14.90
N ALA A 88 11.36 -12.72 -15.14
CA ALA A 88 11.63 -12.13 -16.46
C ALA A 88 13.12 -12.13 -16.85
N LEU A 89 14.02 -12.20 -15.86
CA LEU A 89 15.47 -12.27 -16.06
C LEU A 89 15.97 -13.72 -16.29
N ARG A 90 15.14 -14.73 -16.08
CA ARG A 90 15.42 -16.15 -16.37
C ARG A 90 14.80 -16.54 -17.70
#